data_AF-A0A6B9VLB3-F1
#
_entry.id   AF-A0A6B9VLB3-F1
#
_cell.length_a   1.000
_cell.length_b   1.000
_cell.length_c   1.000
_cell.angle_alpha   90.00
_cell.angle_beta   90.00
_cell.angle_gamma   90.00
#
_symmetry.space_group_name_H-M   'P 1'
#
loop_
_entity.id
_entity.type
_entity.pdbx_description
1 polymer ?
#
loop_
_entity_poly.entity_id
_entity_poly.type
_entity_poly.pdbx_seq_one_letter_code
_entity_poly.pdbx_strand_id
1 'polypeptide(L)'
;TLTAAKIRMETTYSDAKICPFTNQNCNLETDPYLTLDPEITEVMAKSTNYDELEYVWKEWREKSGKLMRDDFKTYIDLSNKAARDNGFTDYGDMWRFDYEDPNFAENMETLWTQVEPLYSALHTYVRHKLIDIYGSDKV
;
A
#
# COMPACT_ATOMS: atom_id res chain seq x y z
N THR A 1 -23.26 1.68 4.78
CA THR A 1 -22.89 2.87 5.58
C THR A 1 -21.38 3.05 5.53
N LEU A 2 -20.87 4.22 5.89
CA LEU A 2 -19.43 4.51 5.93
C LEU A 2 -18.68 3.47 6.78
N THR A 3 -19.19 3.18 7.97
CA THR A 3 -18.64 2.16 8.89
C THR A 3 -18.61 0.77 8.26
N ALA A 4 -19.66 0.35 7.56
CA ALA A 4 -19.70 -0.97 6.94
C ALA A 4 -18.68 -1.11 5.80
N ALA A 5 -18.49 -0.08 4.97
CA ALA A 5 -17.46 -0.09 3.91
C ALA A 5 -16.06 -0.16 4.52
N LYS A 6 -15.80 0.61 5.59
CA LYS A 6 -14.54 0.55 6.33
C LYS A 6 -14.25 -0.84 6.90
N ILE A 7 -15.21 -1.44 7.61
CA ILE A 7 -15.06 -2.78 8.21
C ILE A 7 -14.76 -3.82 7.12
N ARG A 8 -15.47 -3.78 5.99
CA ARG A 8 -15.21 -4.75 4.90
C ARG A 8 -13.80 -4.61 4.33
N MET A 9 -13.29 -3.40 4.17
CA MET A 9 -11.90 -3.20 3.73
C MET A 9 -10.90 -3.72 4.76
N GLU A 10 -11.11 -3.43 6.04
CA GLU A 10 -10.26 -3.94 7.14
C GLU A 10 -10.25 -5.48 7.16
N THR A 11 -11.42 -6.12 7.09
CA THR A 11 -11.54 -7.58 7.02
C THR A 11 -10.90 -8.16 5.75
N THR A 12 -11.10 -7.52 4.59
CA THR A 12 -10.48 -7.97 3.34
C THR A 12 -8.96 -7.94 3.43
N TYR A 13 -8.40 -6.91 4.08
CA TYR A 13 -6.97 -6.79 4.28
C TYR A 13 -6.43 -7.82 5.29
N SER A 14 -7.12 -8.02 6.42
CA SER A 14 -6.68 -8.95 7.47
C SER A 14 -6.78 -10.41 7.05
N ASP A 15 -7.82 -10.76 6.29
CA ASP A 15 -8.14 -12.15 5.95
C ASP A 15 -7.53 -12.57 4.61
N ALA A 16 -6.86 -11.66 3.90
CA ALA A 16 -6.21 -11.95 2.63
C ALA A 16 -5.13 -13.02 2.81
N LYS A 17 -5.19 -14.02 1.91
CA LYS A 17 -4.28 -15.16 1.87
C LYS A 17 -3.81 -15.37 0.43
N ILE A 18 -2.56 -15.75 0.27
CA ILE A 18 -2.00 -16.14 -1.03
C ILE A 18 -1.35 -17.52 -0.93
N CYS A 19 -1.28 -18.23 -2.05
CA CYS A 19 -0.52 -19.46 -2.12
C CYS A 19 1.00 -19.17 -2.09
N PRO A 20 1.84 -20.05 -1.52
CA PRO A 20 3.29 -19.90 -1.56
C PRO A 20 3.82 -19.93 -3.00
N PHE A 21 4.94 -19.25 -3.26
CA PHE A 21 5.58 -19.24 -4.58
C PHE A 21 5.93 -20.64 -5.11
N THR A 22 6.26 -21.57 -4.20
CA THR A 22 6.61 -22.96 -4.51
C THR A 22 5.39 -23.84 -4.85
N ASN A 23 4.17 -23.41 -4.51
CA ASN A 23 2.92 -24.10 -4.82
C ASN A 23 1.81 -23.09 -5.12
N GLN A 24 1.85 -22.47 -6.30
CA GLN A 24 0.96 -21.36 -6.67
C GLN A 24 -0.52 -21.78 -6.85
N ASN A 25 -0.78 -23.08 -7.07
CA ASN A 25 -2.13 -23.63 -7.23
C ASN A 25 -2.61 -24.36 -5.96
N CYS A 26 -2.19 -23.90 -4.79
CA CYS A 26 -2.54 -24.49 -3.51
C CYS A 26 -4.04 -24.39 -3.23
N ASN A 27 -4.55 -25.31 -2.41
CA ASN A 27 -5.85 -25.18 -1.79
C ASN A 27 -5.72 -24.40 -0.47
N LEU A 28 -6.22 -23.17 -0.42
CA LEU A 28 -6.13 -22.28 0.75
C LEU A 28 -6.83 -22.82 2.02
N GLU A 29 -7.64 -23.88 1.91
CA GLU A 29 -8.30 -24.52 3.05
C GLU A 29 -7.46 -25.67 3.66
N THR A 30 -6.64 -26.34 2.85
CA THR A 30 -5.93 -27.57 3.26
C THR A 30 -4.42 -27.42 3.23
N ASP A 31 -3.90 -26.54 2.38
CA ASP A 31 -2.48 -26.37 2.12
C ASP A 31 -1.93 -25.16 2.88
N PRO A 32 -0.61 -25.10 3.11
CA PRO A 32 0.03 -23.90 3.64
C PRO A 32 -0.23 -22.68 2.75
N TYR A 33 -0.52 -21.54 3.37
CA TYR A 33 -0.75 -20.25 2.73
C TYR A 33 0.08 -19.17 3.42
N LEU A 34 0.22 -18.02 2.76
CA LEU A 34 0.91 -16.85 3.31
C LEU A 34 -0.10 -15.75 3.64
N THR A 35 0.04 -15.15 4.82
CA THR A 35 -0.65 -13.91 5.22
C THR A 35 0.34 -12.76 5.27
N LEU A 36 -0.13 -11.53 5.45
CA LEU A 36 0.74 -10.35 5.46
C LEU A 36 1.86 -10.45 6.49
N ASP A 37 1.50 -10.83 7.72
CA ASP A 37 2.37 -10.86 8.87
C ASP A 37 2.16 -12.19 9.62
N PRO A 38 3.20 -13.04 9.75
CA PRO A 38 4.61 -12.78 9.42
C PRO A 38 5.03 -13.12 8.00
N GLU A 39 4.33 -13.99 7.28
CA GLU A 39 4.92 -14.72 6.14
C GLU A 39 5.34 -13.81 4.97
N ILE A 40 4.43 -13.01 4.45
CA ILE A 40 4.73 -12.11 3.31
C ILE A 40 5.77 -11.06 3.72
N THR A 41 5.65 -10.52 4.94
CA THR A 41 6.61 -9.56 5.48
C THR A 41 8.01 -10.16 5.55
N GLU A 42 8.15 -11.41 5.98
CA GLU A 42 9.43 -12.10 6.02
C GLU A 42 9.99 -12.37 4.61
N VAL A 43 9.17 -12.84 3.67
CA VAL A 43 9.59 -13.06 2.28
C VAL A 43 10.05 -11.76 1.63
N MET A 44 9.26 -10.69 1.74
CA MET A 44 9.60 -9.39 1.15
C MET A 44 10.82 -8.73 1.80
N ALA A 45 11.15 -9.08 3.05
CA ALA A 45 12.31 -8.55 3.75
C ALA A 45 13.61 -9.35 3.51
N LYS A 46 13.51 -10.68 3.30
CA LYS A 46 14.68 -11.58 3.30
C LYS A 46 14.95 -12.26 1.95
N SER A 47 13.94 -12.44 1.11
CA SER A 47 14.15 -13.13 -0.17
C SER A 47 15.02 -12.29 -1.10
N THR A 48 15.95 -12.96 -1.78
CA THR A 48 16.75 -12.39 -2.86
C THR A 48 16.35 -12.97 -4.21
N ASN A 49 15.30 -13.78 -4.27
CA ASN A 49 14.75 -14.32 -5.50
C ASN A 49 13.75 -13.32 -6.10
N TYR A 50 14.12 -12.70 -7.23
CA TYR A 50 13.28 -11.71 -7.89
C TYR A 50 11.88 -12.25 -8.24
N ASP A 51 11.80 -13.47 -8.77
CA ASP A 51 10.52 -14.01 -9.25
C ASP A 51 9.59 -14.36 -8.07
N GLU A 52 10.15 -14.74 -6.92
CA GLU A 52 9.39 -14.93 -5.68
C GLU A 52 8.87 -13.59 -5.14
N LEU A 53 9.71 -12.56 -5.09
CA LEU A 53 9.33 -11.21 -4.67
C LEU A 53 8.23 -10.64 -5.58
N GLU A 54 8.39 -10.77 -6.90
CA GLU A 54 7.40 -10.33 -7.87
C GLU A 54 6.06 -11.05 -7.71
N TYR A 55 6.09 -12.38 -7.59
CA TYR A 55 4.89 -13.20 -7.39
C TYR A 55 4.15 -12.80 -6.11
N VAL A 56 4.85 -12.78 -4.97
CA VAL A 56 4.25 -12.43 -3.66
C VAL A 56 3.71 -11.00 -3.70
N TRP A 57 4.44 -10.07 -4.33
CA TRP A 57 3.97 -8.71 -4.49
C TRP A 57 2.65 -8.67 -5.24
N LYS A 58 2.57 -9.31 -6.41
CA LYS A 58 1.38 -9.29 -7.29
C LYS A 58 0.19 -9.96 -6.64
N GLU A 59 0.35 -11.20 -6.15
CA GLU A 59 -0.74 -11.96 -5.54
C GLU A 59 -1.31 -11.22 -4.32
N TRP A 60 -0.44 -10.62 -3.48
CA TRP A 60 -0.92 -9.85 -2.34
C TRP A 60 -1.83 -8.68 -2.76
N ARG A 61 -1.45 -7.89 -3.77
CA ARG A 61 -2.28 -6.76 -4.24
C ARG A 61 -3.59 -7.26 -4.87
N GLU A 62 -3.57 -8.45 -5.47
CA GLU A 62 -4.72 -9.01 -6.14
C GLU A 62 -5.74 -9.63 -5.19
N LYS A 63 -5.28 -10.20 -4.07
CA LYS A 63 -6.15 -10.76 -3.02
C LYS A 63 -6.56 -9.75 -1.95
N SER A 64 -5.83 -8.65 -1.79
CA SER A 64 -6.20 -7.56 -0.87
C SER A 64 -6.76 -6.35 -1.64
N GLY A 65 -5.89 -5.54 -2.24
CA GLY A 65 -6.20 -4.24 -2.84
C GLY A 65 -7.34 -4.27 -3.87
N LYS A 66 -7.31 -5.21 -4.82
CA LYS A 66 -8.33 -5.27 -5.88
C LYS A 66 -9.74 -5.50 -5.33
N LEU A 67 -9.88 -6.31 -4.30
CA LEU A 67 -11.17 -6.63 -3.69
C LEU A 67 -11.76 -5.45 -2.92
N MET A 68 -10.91 -4.53 -2.44
CA MET A 68 -11.34 -3.33 -1.70
C MET A 68 -11.80 -2.19 -2.59
N ARG A 69 -11.66 -2.27 -3.91
CA ARG A 69 -11.83 -1.12 -4.83
C ARG A 69 -13.18 -0.42 -4.72
N ASP A 70 -14.28 -1.18 -4.70
CA ASP A 70 -15.62 -0.57 -4.70
C ASP A 70 -16.05 -0.08 -3.31
N ASP A 71 -15.59 -0.75 -2.26
CA ASP A 71 -15.74 -0.26 -0.89
C ASP A 71 -14.92 1.02 -0.67
N PHE A 72 -13.74 1.13 -1.27
CA PHE A 72 -12.91 2.34 -1.19
C PHE A 72 -13.58 3.53 -1.87
N LYS A 73 -14.21 3.34 -3.04
CA LYS A 73 -15.03 4.40 -3.68
C LYS A 73 -16.17 4.84 -2.77
N THR A 74 -16.92 3.87 -2.24
CA THR A 74 -18.03 4.14 -1.32
C THR A 74 -17.54 4.89 -0.06
N TYR A 75 -16.39 4.50 0.47
CA TYR A 75 -15.74 5.15 1.60
C TYR A 75 -15.40 6.60 1.29
N ILE A 76 -14.78 6.90 0.15
CA ILE A 76 -14.43 8.26 -0.26
C ILE A 76 -15.68 9.12 -0.50
N ASP A 77 -16.70 8.60 -1.19
CA ASP A 77 -17.94 9.34 -1.45
C ASP A 77 -18.64 9.77 -0.16
N LEU A 78 -18.78 8.83 0.78
CA LEU A 78 -19.43 9.07 2.06
C LEU A 78 -18.57 9.95 2.98
N SER A 79 -17.25 9.75 3.01
CA SER A 79 -16.32 10.58 3.78
C SER A 79 -16.32 12.03 3.30
N ASN A 80 -16.32 12.25 1.99
CA ASN A 80 -16.43 13.59 1.40
C ASN A 80 -17.79 14.23 1.67
N LYS A 81 -18.88 13.45 1.66
CA LYS A 81 -20.19 13.96 2.07
C LYS A 81 -20.18 14.41 3.53
N ALA A 82 -19.66 13.58 4.44
CA ALA A 82 -19.55 13.92 5.85
C ALA A 82 -18.71 15.18 6.08
N ALA A 83 -17.57 15.31 5.39
CA ALA A 83 -16.72 16.50 5.47
C ALA A 83 -17.46 17.79 5.07
N ARG A 84 -18.17 17.76 3.92
CA ARG A 84 -18.99 18.90 3.47
C ARG A 84 -20.14 19.23 4.41
N ASP A 85 -20.78 18.21 4.98
CA ASP A 85 -21.83 18.42 5.98
C ASP A 85 -21.28 19.08 7.27
N ASN A 86 -19.96 19.00 7.51
CA ASN A 86 -19.24 19.65 8.62
C ASN A 86 -18.54 20.97 8.21
N GLY A 87 -18.81 21.49 7.01
CA GLY A 87 -18.29 22.79 6.56
C GLY A 87 -16.88 22.75 5.93
N PHE A 88 -16.31 21.56 5.72
CA PHE A 88 -15.03 21.40 5.02
C PHE A 88 -15.21 21.28 3.50
N THR A 89 -14.16 21.56 2.74
CA THR A 89 -14.19 21.44 1.27
C THR A 89 -14.30 19.98 0.83
N ASP A 90 -13.48 19.12 1.44
CA ASP A 90 -13.43 17.69 1.21
C ASP A 90 -12.88 16.95 2.44
N TYR A 91 -12.78 15.62 2.35
CA TYR A 91 -12.27 14.80 3.44
C TYR A 91 -10.78 15.05 3.73
N GLY A 92 -10.00 15.48 2.75
CA GLY A 92 -8.58 15.81 2.94
C GLY A 92 -8.41 17.13 3.70
N ASP A 93 -9.26 18.12 3.44
CA ASP A 93 -9.34 19.38 4.19
C ASP A 93 -9.69 19.10 5.65
N MET A 94 -10.69 18.25 5.89
CA MET A 94 -11.04 17.80 7.24
C MET A 94 -9.88 17.09 7.97
N TRP A 95 -9.08 16.27 7.27
CA TRP A 95 -7.89 15.63 7.86
C TRP A 95 -6.75 16.61 8.19
N ARG A 96 -6.60 17.67 7.41
CA ARG A 96 -5.55 18.68 7.65
C ARG A 96 -5.94 19.68 8.73
N PHE A 97 -7.22 19.77 9.08
CA PHE A 97 -7.72 20.71 10.08
C PHE A 97 -7.01 20.60 11.44
N ASP A 98 -6.68 19.38 11.87
CA ASP A 98 -6.02 19.12 13.16
C ASP A 98 -4.61 19.73 13.28
N TYR A 99 -4.00 20.14 12.17
CA TYR A 99 -2.68 20.79 12.17
C TYR A 99 -2.75 22.31 12.35
N GLU A 100 -3.95 22.91 12.28
CA GLU A 100 -4.19 24.35 12.47
C GLU A 100 -3.30 25.27 11.61
N ASP A 101 -2.83 24.77 10.46
CA ASP A 101 -1.93 25.47 9.53
C ASP A 101 -2.62 25.62 8.16
N PRO A 102 -3.03 26.84 7.77
CA PRO A 102 -3.68 27.07 6.47
C PRO A 102 -2.73 26.80 5.28
N ASN A 103 -1.42 26.81 5.50
CA ASN A 103 -0.41 26.56 4.47
C ASN A 103 0.22 25.16 4.61
N PHE A 104 -0.42 24.24 5.36
CA PHE A 104 0.14 22.93 5.67
C PHE A 104 0.66 22.18 4.43
N ALA A 105 -0.12 22.14 3.35
CA ALA A 105 0.26 21.44 2.12
C ALA A 105 1.48 22.08 1.44
N GLU A 106 1.57 23.41 1.40
CA GLU A 106 2.70 24.15 0.84
C GLU A 106 3.96 23.97 1.70
N ASN A 107 3.81 23.99 3.02
CA ASN A 107 4.90 23.72 3.96
C ASN A 107 5.43 22.30 3.79
N MET A 108 4.55 21.30 3.62
CA MET A 108 4.96 19.91 3.35
C MET A 108 5.69 19.77 2.01
N GLU A 109 5.20 20.42 0.95
CA GLU A 109 5.88 20.44 -0.35
C GLU A 109 7.26 21.10 -0.25
N THR A 110 7.36 22.22 0.47
CA THR A 110 8.62 22.92 0.72
C THR A 110 9.62 22.04 1.47
N LEU A 111 9.17 21.25 2.45
CA LEU A 111 10.02 20.29 3.14
C LEU A 111 10.42 19.12 2.24
N TRP A 112 9.50 18.62 1.41
CA TRP A 112 9.79 17.57 0.43
C TRP A 112 10.90 17.99 -0.53
N THR A 113 10.80 19.18 -1.13
CA THR A 113 11.82 19.69 -2.07
C THR A 113 13.21 19.86 -1.43
N GLN A 114 13.29 20.07 -0.11
CA GLN A 114 14.57 20.10 0.61
C GLN A 114 15.18 18.70 0.79
N VAL A 115 14.35 17.67 0.95
CA VAL A 115 14.76 16.27 1.12
C VAL A 115 15.01 15.58 -0.23
N GLU A 116 14.32 16.01 -1.28
CA GLU A 116 14.34 15.41 -2.61
C GLU A 116 15.75 15.20 -3.18
N PRO A 117 16.72 16.15 -3.09
CA PRO A 117 18.06 15.92 -3.62
C PRO A 117 18.78 14.74 -2.96
N LEU A 118 18.62 14.58 -1.64
CA LEU A 118 19.18 13.45 -0.91
C LEU A 118 18.47 12.14 -1.28
N TYR A 119 17.14 12.18 -1.35
CA TYR A 119 16.35 11.02 -1.77
C TYR A 119 16.74 10.56 -3.18
N SER A 120 16.88 11.48 -4.13
CA SER A 120 17.24 11.19 -5.52
C SER A 120 18.64 10.59 -5.65
N ALA A 121 19.62 11.12 -4.89
CA ALA A 121 20.96 10.55 -4.83
C ALA A 121 20.95 9.13 -4.25
N LEU A 122 20.20 8.90 -3.16
CA LEU A 122 20.06 7.58 -2.54
C LEU A 122 19.34 6.60 -3.48
N HIS A 123 18.21 7.00 -4.06
CA HIS A 123 17.47 6.22 -5.05
C HIS A 123 18.36 5.80 -6.22
N THR A 124 19.13 6.75 -6.76
CA THR A 124 20.07 6.48 -7.85
C THR A 124 21.13 5.46 -7.43
N TYR A 125 21.74 5.63 -6.26
CA TYR A 125 22.76 4.69 -5.76
C TYR A 125 22.18 3.27 -5.54
N VAL A 126 21.04 3.17 -4.85
CA VAL A 126 20.36 1.89 -4.59
C VAL A 126 19.98 1.22 -5.91
N ARG A 127 19.44 1.96 -6.88
CA ARG A 127 19.11 1.43 -8.21
C ARG A 127 20.33 0.82 -8.90
N HIS A 128 21.48 1.50 -8.90
CA HIS A 128 22.71 0.93 -9.49
C HIS A 128 23.13 -0.37 -8.79
N LYS A 129 23.06 -0.41 -7.45
CA LYS A 129 23.38 -1.63 -6.69
C LYS A 129 22.39 -2.76 -6.93
N LEU A 130 21.11 -2.46 -7.15
CA LEU A 130 20.12 -3.47 -7.52
C LEU A 130 20.35 -4.01 -8.93
N ILE A 131 20.76 -3.17 -9.90
CA ILE A 131 21.15 -3.63 -11.25
C ILE A 131 22.32 -4.62 -11.17
N ASP A 132 23.33 -4.37 -10.32
CA ASP A 132 24.45 -5.30 -10.12
C ASP A 132 23.99 -6.68 -9.60
N ILE A 133 22.88 -6.74 -8.85
CA ILE A 133 22.36 -7.97 -8.21
C ILE A 133 21.35 -8.70 -9.12
N TYR A 134 20.40 -7.97 -9.69
CA TYR A 134 19.23 -8.51 -10.37
C TYR A 134 19.28 -8.40 -11.90
N GLY A 135 20.21 -7.61 -12.44
CA GLY A 135 20.24 -7.29 -13.86
C GLY A 135 19.37 -6.09 -14.22
N SER A 136 19.74 -5.39 -15.29
CA SER A 136 19.03 -4.20 -15.77
C SER A 136 17.68 -4.48 -16.41
N ASP A 137 17.39 -5.73 -16.76
CA ASP A 137 16.09 -6.16 -17.29
C ASP A 137 15.02 -6.28 -16.19
N LYS A 138 15.43 -6.31 -14.92
CA LYS A 138 14.57 -6.48 -13.74
C LYS A 138 14.41 -5.21 -12.89
N VAL A 139 15.22 -4.16 -13.11
CA VAL A 139 15.30 -2.93 -12.29
C VAL A 139 15.14 -1.66 -13.12
#